data_AF-X1C1L5-F1
#
_entry.id   AF-X1C1L5-F1
#
_cell.length_a   1.000
_cell.length_b   1.000
_cell.length_c   1.000
_cell.angle_alpha   90.00
_cell.angle_beta   90.00
_cell.angle_gamma   90.00
#
_symmetry.space_group_name_H-M   'P 1'
#
loop_
_entity.id
_entity.type
_entity.pdbx_description
1 polymer ?
#
loop_
_entity_poly.entity_id
_entity_poly.type
_entity_poly.pdbx_seq_one_letter_code
_entity_poly.pdbx_strand_id
1 'polypeptide(L)'
;VYLFIDNGKAQLRAATHLWGKVTFETDDMLQAEHGKAAKVVSIGPAGEKLSLISCLMNNRVDAAGRSGLGAVMGSKKLKAVVVKGDRKVPIADIEAANRLRKEHIAEMRGPFLEEFHKYGTTGHTAASARNGDTPVKNWGGIGIIDLPDTSALDREVINANVESKTGCWRCPAACKGRLKEGAGEYKYPAGIHRPEYETQAAFGAICLNNNNEATAMAGYICDSYGLDTISAGSIIAFAMECYEHGIITKADTDGIELTWGNHRAMVAMLEKMARREGFGDILADGVKVA
;
A
#
# COMPACT_ATOMS: atom_id res chain seq x y z
N VAL A 1 13.86 -19.27 -3.92
CA VAL A 1 12.94 -20.14 -4.72
C VAL A 1 11.57 -19.48 -4.82
N TYR A 2 10.68 -19.96 -5.69
CA TYR A 2 9.25 -19.64 -5.65
C TYR A 2 8.44 -20.95 -5.71
N LEU A 3 7.25 -20.97 -5.12
CA LEU A 3 6.34 -22.11 -5.15
C LEU A 3 5.37 -21.93 -6.33
N PHE A 4 5.31 -22.90 -7.22
CA PHE A 4 4.33 -22.93 -8.31
C PHE A 4 3.32 -24.05 -8.09
N ILE A 5 2.05 -23.70 -8.13
CA ILE A 5 0.92 -24.63 -7.98
C ILE A 5 0.07 -24.55 -9.24
N ASP A 6 0.05 -25.62 -10.04
CA ASP A 6 -0.82 -25.74 -11.21
C ASP A 6 -1.77 -26.90 -11.01
N ASN A 7 -3.06 -26.60 -10.89
CA ASN A 7 -4.12 -27.59 -10.73
C ASN A 7 -3.75 -28.64 -9.68
N GLY A 8 -3.36 -28.19 -8.49
CA GLY A 8 -3.01 -29.02 -7.34
C GLY A 8 -1.63 -29.68 -7.37
N LYS A 9 -0.86 -29.54 -8.46
CA LYS A 9 0.54 -30.00 -8.51
C LYS A 9 1.47 -28.88 -8.05
N ALA A 10 2.18 -29.11 -6.95
CA ALA A 10 3.09 -28.15 -6.35
C ALA A 10 4.55 -28.45 -6.70
N GLN A 11 5.32 -27.43 -7.05
CA GLN A 11 6.75 -27.53 -7.31
C GLN A 11 7.50 -26.28 -6.83
N LEU A 12 8.67 -26.47 -6.23
CA LEU A 12 9.59 -25.38 -5.95
C LEU A 12 10.47 -25.13 -7.17
N ARG A 13 10.53 -23.87 -7.63
CA ARG A 13 11.35 -23.42 -8.76
C ARG A 13 12.40 -22.42 -8.30
N ALA A 14 13.51 -22.34 -9.03
CA ALA A 14 14.55 -21.35 -8.79
C ALA A 14 13.98 -19.93 -9.01
N ALA A 15 14.36 -18.99 -8.16
CA ALA A 15 13.88 -17.60 -8.20
C ALA A 15 15.02 -16.59 -8.20
N THR A 16 16.24 -17.02 -8.53
CA THR A 16 17.43 -16.16 -8.48
C THR A 16 17.31 -14.95 -9.41
N HIS A 17 16.60 -15.11 -10.53
CA HIS A 17 16.31 -14.04 -11.49
C HIS A 17 15.21 -13.06 -11.02
N LEU A 18 14.44 -13.42 -9.98
CA LEU A 18 13.40 -12.59 -9.38
C LEU A 18 13.88 -11.88 -8.11
N TRP A 19 14.91 -12.41 -7.44
CA TRP A 19 15.42 -11.84 -6.19
C TRP A 19 16.00 -10.44 -6.45
N GLY A 20 15.67 -9.48 -5.59
CA GLY A 20 16.00 -8.06 -5.74
C GLY A 20 15.02 -7.27 -6.61
N LYS A 21 14.09 -7.93 -7.31
CA LYS A 21 13.08 -7.27 -8.15
C LYS A 21 11.96 -6.73 -7.28
N VAL A 22 11.44 -5.55 -7.65
CA VAL A 22 10.21 -5.01 -7.06
C VAL A 22 9.01 -5.91 -7.39
N THR A 23 7.93 -5.77 -6.63
CA THR A 23 6.74 -6.63 -6.72
C THR A 23 6.05 -6.54 -8.08
N PHE A 24 5.96 -5.34 -8.67
CA PHE A 24 5.42 -5.13 -10.01
C PHE A 24 6.18 -5.91 -11.07
N GLU A 25 7.52 -5.83 -11.06
CA GLU A 25 8.38 -6.59 -11.97
C GLU A 25 8.27 -8.10 -11.73
N THR A 26 8.23 -8.52 -10.46
CA THR A 26 8.08 -9.94 -10.09
C THR A 26 6.79 -10.52 -10.63
N ASP A 27 5.68 -9.81 -10.48
CA ASP A 27 4.37 -10.22 -10.97
C ASP A 27 4.36 -10.33 -12.50
N ASP A 28 4.97 -9.37 -13.20
CA ASP A 28 5.03 -9.34 -14.67
C ASP A 28 5.86 -10.47 -15.24
N MET A 29 7.02 -10.72 -14.65
CA MET A 29 7.90 -11.83 -15.03
C MET A 29 7.22 -13.18 -14.83
N LEU A 30 6.53 -13.37 -13.69
CA LEU A 30 5.83 -14.62 -13.38
C LEU A 30 4.57 -14.81 -14.22
N GLN A 31 3.82 -13.75 -14.53
CA GLN A 31 2.69 -13.84 -15.46
C GLN A 31 3.14 -14.08 -16.89
N ALA A 32 4.30 -13.57 -17.30
CA ALA A 32 4.91 -13.90 -18.60
C ALA A 32 5.33 -15.37 -18.67
N GLU A 33 5.90 -15.93 -17.59
CA GLU A 33 6.32 -17.34 -17.53
C GLU A 33 5.13 -18.31 -17.49
N HIS A 34 4.07 -18.00 -16.73
CA HIS A 34 2.99 -18.96 -16.41
C HIS A 34 1.63 -18.64 -17.07
N GLY A 35 1.55 -17.49 -17.73
CA GLY A 35 0.36 -16.96 -18.40
C GLY A 35 -0.50 -16.06 -17.51
N LYS A 36 -1.29 -15.18 -18.13
CA LYS A 36 -2.14 -14.16 -17.47
C LYS A 36 -3.17 -14.69 -16.46
N ALA A 37 -3.50 -15.98 -16.52
CA ALA A 37 -4.39 -16.63 -15.58
C ALA A 37 -3.73 -16.91 -14.21
N ALA A 38 -2.39 -16.94 -14.15
CA ALA A 38 -1.66 -17.14 -12.91
C ALA A 38 -1.88 -15.96 -11.94
N LYS A 39 -2.05 -16.28 -10.67
CA LYS A 39 -2.10 -15.33 -9.56
C LYS A 39 -0.84 -15.45 -8.73
N VAL A 40 -0.27 -14.31 -8.40
CA VAL A 40 1.04 -14.21 -7.76
C VAL A 40 0.85 -13.54 -6.40
N VAL A 41 1.40 -14.16 -5.37
CA VAL A 41 1.71 -13.50 -4.11
C VAL A 41 3.23 -13.44 -4.02
N SER A 42 3.80 -12.26 -3.84
CA SER A 42 5.24 -12.04 -3.84
C SER A 42 5.68 -11.13 -2.69
N ILE A 43 6.97 -11.16 -2.38
CA ILE A 43 7.63 -10.16 -1.54
C ILE A 43 8.46 -9.23 -2.43
N GLY A 44 8.55 -7.96 -2.06
CA GLY A 44 9.52 -7.03 -2.62
C GLY A 44 10.86 -7.07 -1.86
N PRO A 45 11.81 -6.18 -2.22
CA PRO A 45 13.09 -6.06 -1.53
C PRO A 45 12.98 -5.85 0.00
N ALA A 46 11.92 -5.23 0.51
CA ALA A 46 11.74 -5.06 1.95
C ALA A 46 11.60 -6.42 2.67
N GLY A 47 10.81 -7.34 2.09
CA GLY A 47 10.68 -8.70 2.62
C GLY A 47 11.97 -9.51 2.47
N GLU A 48 12.69 -9.35 1.36
CA GLU A 48 13.99 -10.01 1.15
C GLU A 48 15.05 -9.56 2.17
N LYS A 49 15.00 -8.28 2.57
CA LYS A 49 15.83 -7.66 3.60
C LYS A 49 15.20 -7.75 5.01
N LEU A 50 14.22 -8.64 5.19
CA LEU A 50 13.61 -8.97 6.48
C LEU A 50 13.04 -7.78 7.26
N SER A 51 12.54 -6.75 6.58
CA SER A 51 11.89 -5.62 7.24
C SER A 51 10.69 -6.07 8.08
N LEU A 52 10.66 -5.71 9.36
CA LEU A 52 9.57 -6.08 10.27
C LEU A 52 8.21 -5.44 9.89
N ILE A 53 8.23 -4.46 8.99
CA ILE A 53 7.04 -3.79 8.44
C ILE A 53 6.78 -4.19 6.97
N SER A 54 7.36 -5.30 6.50
CA SER A 54 7.18 -5.75 5.13
C SER A 54 5.93 -6.60 4.90
N CYS A 55 5.37 -6.46 3.70
CA CYS A 55 4.11 -7.02 3.25
C CYS A 55 4.30 -8.26 2.37
N LEU A 56 3.21 -9.01 2.21
CA LEU A 56 3.00 -9.85 1.03
C LEU A 56 2.14 -9.06 0.03
N MET A 57 2.58 -8.97 -1.21
CA MET A 57 1.86 -8.27 -2.28
C MET A 57 1.23 -9.27 -3.24
N ASN A 58 0.03 -8.97 -3.72
CA ASN A 58 -0.75 -9.81 -4.62
C ASN A 58 -1.26 -8.97 -5.80
N ASN A 59 -1.02 -9.46 -7.03
CA ASN A 59 -1.40 -8.77 -8.26
C ASN A 59 -1.07 -7.27 -8.26
N ARG A 60 0.17 -6.95 -7.89
CA ARG A 60 0.79 -5.61 -7.80
C ARG A 60 0.29 -4.69 -6.68
N VAL A 61 -0.98 -4.76 -6.29
CA VAL A 61 -1.63 -3.71 -5.48
C VAL A 61 -2.39 -4.19 -4.24
N ASP A 62 -2.62 -5.50 -4.10
CA ASP A 62 -3.28 -6.04 -2.91
C ASP A 62 -2.25 -6.43 -1.86
N ALA A 63 -2.32 -5.85 -0.66
CA ALA A 63 -1.37 -6.12 0.40
C ALA A 63 -2.00 -6.96 1.54
N ALA A 64 -1.34 -8.06 1.92
CA ALA A 64 -1.42 -8.55 3.30
C ALA A 64 -0.35 -7.80 4.10
N GLY A 65 -0.72 -6.59 4.54
CA GLY A 65 0.24 -5.54 4.82
C GLY A 65 0.97 -5.64 6.17
N ARG A 66 0.25 -5.95 7.24
CA ARG A 66 0.76 -5.78 8.61
C ARG A 66 1.35 -7.06 9.19
N SER A 67 2.08 -6.90 10.30
CA SER A 67 2.69 -7.98 11.09
C SER A 67 3.94 -8.64 10.48
N GLY A 68 4.60 -7.98 9.52
CA GLY A 68 5.91 -8.42 9.00
C GLY A 68 5.89 -9.76 8.28
N LEU A 69 4.75 -10.14 7.69
CA LEU A 69 4.63 -11.41 6.96
C LEU A 69 5.58 -11.50 5.76
N GLY A 70 5.95 -10.36 5.17
CA GLY A 70 6.99 -10.27 4.15
C GLY A 70 8.34 -10.77 4.65
N ALA A 71 8.75 -10.40 5.87
CA ALA A 71 10.01 -10.84 6.47
C ALA A 71 9.97 -12.33 6.80
N VAL A 72 8.83 -12.85 7.24
CA VAL A 72 8.66 -14.30 7.47
C VAL A 72 8.87 -15.07 6.17
N MET A 73 8.26 -14.63 5.07
CA MET A 73 8.42 -15.25 3.75
C MET A 73 9.85 -15.10 3.21
N GLY A 74 10.46 -13.93 3.37
CA GLY A 74 11.85 -13.65 3.00
C GLY A 74 12.87 -14.49 3.77
N SER A 75 12.66 -14.71 5.07
CA SER A 75 13.52 -15.55 5.92
C SER A 75 13.62 -17.00 5.42
N LYS A 76 12.59 -17.46 4.72
CA LYS A 76 12.52 -18.79 4.10
C LYS A 76 13.08 -18.81 2.67
N LYS A 77 13.65 -17.69 2.20
CA LYS A 77 14.15 -17.49 0.83
C LYS A 77 13.09 -17.82 -0.23
N LEU A 78 11.82 -17.55 0.09
CA LEU A 78 10.67 -17.77 -0.79
C LEU A 78 10.26 -16.42 -1.39
N LYS A 79 10.52 -16.22 -2.69
CA LYS A 79 10.23 -14.96 -3.38
C LYS A 79 8.75 -14.79 -3.70
N ALA A 80 8.09 -15.88 -4.09
CA ALA A 80 6.70 -15.85 -4.51
C ALA A 80 6.00 -17.20 -4.31
N VAL A 81 4.66 -17.14 -4.30
CA VAL A 81 3.75 -18.25 -4.50
C VAL A 81 2.90 -17.92 -5.71
N VAL A 82 2.95 -18.79 -6.72
CA VAL A 82 2.23 -18.64 -7.98
C VAL A 82 1.21 -19.76 -8.09
N VAL A 83 -0.05 -19.40 -8.29
CA VAL A 83 -1.16 -20.35 -8.37
C VAL A 83 -1.89 -20.19 -9.69
N LYS A 84 -2.13 -21.32 -10.37
CA LYS A 84 -2.94 -21.43 -11.57
C LYS A 84 -3.86 -22.65 -11.45
N GLY A 85 -5.11 -22.49 -11.84
CA GLY A 85 -6.03 -23.61 -11.88
C GLY A 85 -7.43 -23.21 -12.31
N ASP A 86 -8.18 -24.18 -12.80
CA ASP A 86 -9.55 -24.06 -13.32
C ASP A 86 -10.52 -25.06 -12.69
N ARG A 87 -10.05 -25.78 -11.65
CA ARG A 87 -10.86 -26.72 -10.88
C ARG A 87 -12.11 -26.02 -10.32
N LYS A 88 -13.26 -26.68 -10.48
CA LYS A 88 -14.53 -26.21 -9.90
C LYS A 88 -14.49 -26.40 -8.38
N VAL A 89 -14.84 -25.35 -7.64
CA VAL A 89 -15.06 -25.45 -6.20
C VAL A 89 -16.40 -26.17 -5.97
N PRO A 90 -16.44 -27.32 -5.27
CA PRO A 90 -17.69 -28.01 -4.99
C PRO A 90 -18.53 -27.16 -4.04
N ILE A 91 -19.80 -26.97 -4.38
CA ILE A 91 -20.79 -26.25 -3.58
C ILE A 91 -21.91 -27.24 -3.28
N ALA A 92 -22.22 -27.44 -1.99
CA ALA A 92 -23.19 -28.44 -1.55
C ALA A 92 -24.59 -28.21 -2.15
N ASP A 93 -25.03 -26.96 -2.21
CA ASP A 93 -26.29 -26.55 -2.85
C ASP A 93 -26.06 -25.29 -3.70
N ILE A 94 -25.92 -25.49 -5.01
CA ILE A 94 -25.64 -24.42 -5.97
C ILE A 94 -26.86 -23.52 -6.21
N GLU A 95 -28.07 -24.04 -6.04
CA GLU A 95 -29.30 -23.29 -6.25
C GLU A 95 -29.52 -22.32 -5.08
N ALA A 96 -29.40 -22.81 -3.85
CA ALA A 96 -29.46 -21.98 -2.65
C ALA A 96 -28.34 -20.92 -2.64
N ALA A 97 -27.10 -21.29 -2.95
CA ALA A 97 -25.98 -20.35 -3.02
C ALA A 97 -26.24 -19.22 -4.04
N ASN A 98 -26.80 -19.55 -5.21
CA ASN A 98 -27.13 -18.56 -6.22
C ASN A 98 -28.30 -17.65 -5.83
N ARG A 99 -29.32 -18.20 -5.16
CA ARG A 99 -30.45 -17.43 -4.64
C ARG A 99 -29.99 -16.43 -3.57
N LEU A 100 -29.30 -16.92 -2.53
CA LEU A 100 -28.77 -16.08 -1.44
C LEU A 100 -27.82 -15.00 -1.94
N ARG A 101 -26.95 -15.32 -2.91
CA ARG A 101 -26.07 -14.32 -3.53
C ARG A 101 -26.86 -13.20 -4.20
N LYS A 102 -27.95 -13.51 -4.91
CA LYS A 102 -28.79 -12.49 -5.58
C LYS A 102 -29.51 -11.62 -4.56
N GLU A 103 -30.09 -12.23 -3.52
CA GLU A 103 -30.74 -11.53 -2.41
C GLU A 103 -29.75 -10.58 -1.73
N HIS A 104 -28.58 -11.06 -1.33
CA HIS A 104 -27.57 -10.26 -0.66
C HIS A 104 -27.01 -9.13 -1.54
N ILE A 105 -26.77 -9.38 -2.84
CA ILE A 105 -26.36 -8.32 -3.77
C ILE A 105 -27.44 -7.23 -3.89
N ALA A 106 -28.72 -7.59 -3.85
CA ALA A 106 -29.80 -6.62 -3.88
C ALA A 106 -29.87 -5.80 -2.59
N GLU A 107 -29.72 -6.45 -1.43
CA GLU A 107 -29.70 -5.81 -0.11
C GLU A 107 -28.50 -4.87 0.10
N MET A 108 -27.32 -5.22 -0.45
CA MET A 108 -26.13 -4.38 -0.35
C MET A 108 -26.23 -3.09 -1.16
N ARG A 109 -27.18 -2.97 -2.09
CA ARG A 109 -27.34 -1.74 -2.88
C ARG A 109 -27.82 -0.62 -1.98
N GLY A 110 -27.08 0.48 -1.99
CA GLY A 110 -27.42 1.67 -1.26
C GLY A 110 -26.27 2.67 -1.23
N PRO A 111 -26.47 3.82 -0.56
CA PRO A 111 -25.53 4.93 -0.57
C PRO A 111 -24.12 4.53 -0.12
N PHE A 112 -24.00 3.63 0.86
CA PHE A 112 -22.71 3.14 1.34
C PHE A 112 -21.91 2.42 0.24
N LEU A 113 -22.54 1.49 -0.48
CA LEU A 113 -21.86 0.77 -1.56
C LEU A 113 -21.50 1.71 -2.72
N GLU A 114 -22.37 2.66 -3.03
CA GLU A 114 -22.12 3.68 -4.07
C GLU A 114 -20.96 4.60 -3.71
N GLU A 115 -20.84 5.00 -2.44
CA GLU A 115 -19.72 5.82 -1.94
C GLU A 115 -18.39 5.07 -2.08
N PHE A 116 -18.34 3.81 -1.64
CA PHE A 116 -17.15 2.96 -1.83
C PHE A 116 -16.84 2.71 -3.31
N HIS A 117 -17.86 2.54 -4.14
CA HIS A 117 -17.65 2.39 -5.58
C HIS A 117 -17.11 3.69 -6.21
N LYS A 118 -17.58 4.84 -5.75
CA LYS A 118 -17.22 6.13 -6.32
C LYS A 118 -15.85 6.60 -5.84
N TYR A 119 -15.58 6.57 -4.55
CA TYR A 119 -14.36 7.16 -3.96
C TYR A 119 -13.45 6.13 -3.29
N GLY A 120 -13.88 4.87 -3.21
CA GLY A 120 -13.23 3.87 -2.38
C GLY A 120 -13.17 4.28 -0.91
N THR A 121 -12.15 3.83 -0.20
CA THR A 121 -12.01 4.13 1.22
C THR A 121 -11.69 5.60 1.49
N THR A 122 -11.12 6.32 0.51
CA THR A 122 -10.69 7.72 0.68
C THR A 122 -11.83 8.72 0.78
N GLY A 123 -13.09 8.28 0.62
CA GLY A 123 -14.29 9.14 0.68
C GLY A 123 -14.40 9.96 1.97
N HIS A 124 -13.81 9.49 3.07
CA HIS A 124 -13.94 10.11 4.39
C HIS A 124 -12.69 10.84 4.88
N THR A 125 -11.58 10.81 4.11
CA THR A 125 -10.25 11.29 4.57
C THR A 125 -10.28 12.71 5.17
N ALA A 126 -10.82 13.69 4.45
CA ALA A 126 -10.92 15.07 4.95
C ALA A 126 -11.87 15.23 6.16
N ALA A 127 -12.92 14.41 6.25
CA ALA A 127 -13.84 14.46 7.39
C ALA A 127 -13.20 13.86 8.64
N SER A 128 -12.53 12.70 8.49
CA SER A 128 -11.83 12.02 9.57
C SER A 128 -10.67 12.84 10.13
N ALA A 129 -9.92 13.56 9.28
CA ALA A 129 -8.89 14.49 9.77
C ALA A 129 -9.49 15.62 10.62
N ARG A 130 -10.63 16.20 10.21
CA ARG A 130 -11.25 17.33 10.93
C ARG A 130 -11.94 16.93 12.23
N ASN A 131 -12.56 15.76 12.29
CA ASN A 131 -13.30 15.32 13.48
C ASN A 131 -12.42 14.57 14.51
N GLY A 132 -11.13 14.37 14.21
CA GLY A 132 -10.17 13.70 15.09
C GLY A 132 -10.15 12.18 15.00
N ASP A 133 -10.83 11.58 14.02
CA ASP A 133 -10.77 10.13 13.74
C ASP A 133 -9.44 9.74 13.07
N THR A 134 -8.94 10.57 12.14
CA THR A 134 -7.59 10.40 11.60
C THR A 134 -6.57 11.05 12.54
N PRO A 135 -5.48 10.36 12.91
CA PRO A 135 -4.42 10.98 13.70
C PRO A 135 -3.72 12.10 12.92
N VAL A 136 -3.30 13.14 13.63
CA VAL A 136 -2.66 14.33 13.07
C VAL A 136 -1.34 14.56 13.81
N LYS A 137 -0.27 14.90 13.07
CA LYS A 137 1.06 15.23 13.63
C LYS A 137 1.55 14.19 14.65
N ASN A 138 1.72 12.95 14.19
CA ASN A 138 2.06 11.78 15.02
C ASN A 138 1.24 11.65 16.33
N TRP A 139 -0.09 11.79 16.25
CA TRP A 139 -1.02 11.75 17.40
C TRP A 139 -0.92 12.92 18.39
N GLY A 140 0.02 13.85 18.22
CA GLY A 140 0.16 15.04 19.07
C GLY A 140 -0.68 16.24 18.63
N GLY A 141 -1.21 16.22 17.40
CA GLY A 141 -1.95 17.33 16.82
C GLY A 141 -3.47 17.19 16.85
N ILE A 142 -4.15 18.30 16.57
CA ILE A 142 -5.60 18.42 16.43
C ILE A 142 -5.90 18.89 15.01
N GLY A 143 -6.68 18.13 14.23
CA GLY A 143 -6.88 18.42 12.81
C GLY A 143 -7.38 19.83 12.49
N ILE A 144 -8.35 20.36 13.24
CA ILE A 144 -8.84 21.74 13.02
C ILE A 144 -7.82 22.85 13.39
N ILE A 145 -6.72 22.51 14.08
CA ILE A 145 -5.68 23.46 14.51
C ILE A 145 -4.42 23.29 13.65
N ASP A 146 -3.89 22.07 13.59
CA ASP A 146 -2.60 21.76 12.96
C ASP A 146 -2.73 21.45 11.45
N LEU A 147 -3.92 21.05 10.98
CA LEU A 147 -4.21 20.82 9.56
C LEU A 147 -5.55 21.50 9.15
N PRO A 148 -5.66 22.84 9.29
CA PRO A 148 -6.94 23.54 9.12
C PRO A 148 -7.47 23.49 7.68
N ASP A 149 -6.57 23.39 6.69
CA ASP A 149 -6.94 23.19 5.29
C ASP A 149 -6.82 21.72 4.87
N THR A 150 -7.97 21.04 4.87
CA THR A 150 -8.08 19.66 4.38
C THR A 150 -8.63 19.59 2.95
N SER A 151 -8.66 20.70 2.20
CA SER A 151 -9.24 20.73 0.83
C SER A 151 -8.53 19.77 -0.11
N ALA A 152 -7.22 19.62 0.02
CA ALA A 152 -6.47 18.64 -0.75
C ALA A 152 -6.83 17.19 -0.38
N LEU A 153 -7.28 16.93 0.85
CA LEU A 153 -7.74 15.60 1.28
C LEU A 153 -9.21 15.32 0.90
N ASP A 154 -9.85 16.23 0.17
CA ASP A 154 -11.21 16.02 -0.31
C ASP A 154 -11.28 14.83 -1.27
N ARG A 155 -12.37 14.07 -1.17
CA ARG A 155 -12.59 12.85 -1.95
C ARG A 155 -12.59 13.11 -3.45
N GLU A 156 -13.05 14.25 -3.94
CA GLU A 156 -13.02 14.59 -5.36
C GLU A 156 -11.60 14.89 -5.82
N VAL A 157 -10.82 15.60 -4.98
CA VAL A 157 -9.42 15.94 -5.29
C VAL A 157 -8.54 14.69 -5.30
N ILE A 158 -8.67 13.81 -4.30
CA ILE A 158 -7.93 12.54 -4.23
C ILE A 158 -8.28 11.62 -5.42
N ASN A 159 -9.55 11.64 -5.86
CA ASN A 159 -10.02 10.78 -6.94
C ASN A 159 -9.92 11.40 -8.34
N ALA A 160 -9.50 12.66 -8.47
CA ALA A 160 -9.44 13.36 -9.76
C ALA A 160 -8.55 12.67 -10.81
N ASN A 161 -7.50 11.97 -10.35
CA ASN A 161 -6.56 11.26 -11.22
C ASN A 161 -6.88 9.76 -11.42
N VAL A 162 -8.02 9.28 -10.93
CA VAL A 162 -8.43 7.88 -11.14
C VAL A 162 -8.91 7.68 -12.58
N GLU A 163 -8.23 6.80 -13.31
CA GLU A 163 -8.55 6.46 -14.70
C GLU A 163 -9.61 5.35 -14.79
N SER A 164 -9.48 4.32 -13.94
CA SER A 164 -10.35 3.15 -13.98
C SER A 164 -10.56 2.58 -12.59
N LYS A 165 -11.66 1.84 -12.42
CA LYS A 165 -12.04 1.22 -11.15
C LYS A 165 -12.23 -0.28 -11.31
N THR A 166 -11.80 -1.03 -10.30
CA THR A 166 -11.87 -2.49 -10.31
C THR A 166 -12.19 -3.03 -8.92
N GLY A 167 -12.70 -4.26 -8.85
CA GLY A 167 -12.92 -4.96 -7.59
C GLY A 167 -11.92 -6.07 -7.35
N CYS A 168 -11.85 -6.49 -6.09
CA CYS A 168 -11.42 -7.85 -5.76
C CYS A 168 -12.31 -8.87 -6.49
N TRP A 169 -11.91 -10.14 -6.44
CA TRP A 169 -12.60 -11.18 -7.19
C TRP A 169 -14.10 -11.23 -6.86
N ARG A 170 -14.94 -10.97 -7.89
CA ARG A 170 -16.42 -10.93 -7.82
C ARG A 170 -17.01 -9.93 -6.83
N CYS A 171 -16.23 -8.98 -6.32
CA CYS A 171 -16.72 -7.97 -5.38
C CYS A 171 -17.52 -6.89 -6.11
N PRO A 172 -18.79 -6.63 -5.75
CA PRO A 172 -19.60 -5.60 -6.39
C PRO A 172 -19.23 -4.18 -5.97
N ALA A 173 -18.52 -3.99 -4.85
CA ALA A 173 -18.11 -2.66 -4.40
C ALA A 173 -17.11 -2.01 -5.37
N ALA A 174 -16.16 -2.80 -5.89
CA ALA A 174 -15.15 -2.34 -6.83
C ALA A 174 -14.44 -1.04 -6.40
N CYS A 175 -14.02 -0.99 -5.13
CA CYS A 175 -13.47 0.21 -4.50
C CYS A 175 -12.09 0.65 -5.00
N LYS A 176 -11.37 -0.23 -5.71
CA LYS A 176 -9.99 0.03 -6.15
C LYS A 176 -9.98 1.03 -7.29
N GLY A 177 -9.21 2.09 -7.14
CA GLY A 177 -8.93 3.04 -8.22
C GLY A 177 -7.54 2.79 -8.81
N ARG A 178 -7.41 2.86 -10.13
CA ARG A 178 -6.11 2.90 -10.82
C ARG A 178 -5.85 4.32 -11.29
N LEU A 179 -4.70 4.87 -10.98
CA LEU A 179 -4.34 6.23 -11.35
C LEU A 179 -3.76 6.29 -12.77
N LYS A 180 -3.93 7.44 -13.44
CA LYS A 180 -3.06 7.81 -14.57
C LYS A 180 -1.63 8.04 -14.07
N GLU A 181 -0.66 8.09 -14.98
CA GLU A 181 0.72 8.44 -14.61
C GLU A 181 0.82 9.79 -13.90
N GLY A 182 1.80 9.92 -13.01
CA GLY A 182 2.06 11.16 -12.28
C GLY A 182 2.64 12.24 -13.20
N ALA A 183 1.86 13.28 -13.46
CA ALA A 183 2.22 14.35 -14.39
C ALA A 183 2.90 15.55 -13.72
N GLY A 184 2.73 15.74 -12.41
CA GLY A 184 3.33 16.84 -11.65
C GLY A 184 4.75 16.56 -11.16
N GLU A 185 5.01 16.83 -9.90
CA GLU A 185 6.34 16.70 -9.28
C GLU A 185 6.75 15.24 -9.14
N TYR A 186 5.80 14.37 -8.82
CA TYR A 186 6.06 12.96 -8.56
C TYR A 186 5.71 12.10 -9.77
N LYS A 187 6.74 11.48 -10.36
CA LYS A 187 6.62 10.64 -11.57
C LYS A 187 6.44 9.17 -11.21
N TYR A 188 5.22 8.78 -10.85
CA TYR A 188 4.85 7.36 -10.72
C TYR A 188 4.19 6.83 -12.01
N PRO A 189 4.30 5.52 -12.31
CA PRO A 189 3.76 4.96 -13.55
C PRO A 189 2.22 4.94 -13.56
N ALA A 190 1.62 4.88 -14.74
CA ALA A 190 0.18 4.65 -14.88
C ALA A 190 -0.22 3.27 -14.34
N GLY A 191 -1.45 3.18 -13.84
CA GLY A 191 -2.04 1.93 -13.37
C GLY A 191 -1.66 1.53 -11.95
N ILE A 192 -0.92 2.37 -11.20
CA ILE A 192 -0.73 2.18 -9.75
C ILE A 192 -2.05 2.29 -9.01
N HIS A 193 -2.09 1.76 -7.79
CA HIS A 193 -3.25 1.86 -6.93
C HIS A 193 -3.44 3.29 -6.44
N ARG A 194 -4.67 3.81 -6.47
CA ARG A 194 -5.03 5.00 -5.70
C ARG A 194 -4.76 4.68 -4.23
N PRO A 195 -4.06 5.53 -3.46
CA PRO A 195 -3.94 5.34 -2.02
C PRO A 195 -5.28 5.04 -1.38
N GLU A 196 -5.33 4.07 -0.48
CA GLU A 196 -6.48 3.87 0.39
C GLU A 196 -6.48 4.92 1.52
N TYR A 197 -7.56 5.01 2.27
CA TYR A 197 -7.71 5.91 3.42
C TYR A 197 -6.51 5.85 4.35
N GLU A 198 -6.05 4.64 4.70
CA GLU A 198 -4.93 4.45 5.62
C GLU A 198 -3.60 4.99 5.06
N THR A 199 -3.37 4.84 3.76
CA THR A 199 -2.20 5.42 3.10
C THR A 199 -2.32 6.95 3.05
N GLN A 200 -3.52 7.49 2.82
CA GLN A 200 -3.80 8.93 2.89
C GLN A 200 -3.64 9.50 4.29
N ALA A 201 -4.04 8.75 5.32
CA ALA A 201 -3.83 9.13 6.71
C ALA A 201 -2.32 9.13 7.04
N ALA A 202 -1.65 8.00 6.80
CA ALA A 202 -0.27 7.76 7.21
C ALA A 202 0.74 8.73 6.58
N PHE A 203 0.61 8.99 5.28
CA PHE A 203 1.49 9.93 4.56
C PHE A 203 0.87 11.31 4.37
N GLY A 204 -0.35 11.55 4.84
CA GLY A 204 -1.03 12.84 4.80
C GLY A 204 -1.08 13.46 6.19
N ALA A 205 -2.24 13.33 6.84
CA ALA A 205 -2.54 13.99 8.11
C ALA A 205 -1.53 13.68 9.25
N ILE A 206 -1.07 12.42 9.35
CA ILE A 206 -0.09 12.03 10.38
C ILE A 206 1.25 12.77 10.19
N CYS A 207 1.61 13.09 8.93
CA CYS A 207 2.84 13.83 8.57
C CYS A 207 2.62 15.34 8.34
N LEU A 208 1.42 15.87 8.59
CA LEU A 208 0.97 17.22 8.18
C LEU A 208 1.15 17.52 6.69
N ASN A 209 1.07 16.49 5.85
CA ASN A 209 1.19 16.59 4.40
C ASN A 209 -0.21 16.67 3.76
N ASN A 210 -0.38 17.62 2.84
CA ASN A 210 -1.58 17.78 2.02
C ASN A 210 -1.30 17.63 0.51
N ASN A 211 -0.13 17.12 0.12
CA ASN A 211 0.22 16.84 -1.27
C ASN A 211 -0.20 15.43 -1.68
N ASN A 212 -1.28 15.34 -2.48
CA ASN A 212 -1.82 14.05 -2.94
C ASN A 212 -0.91 13.28 -3.89
N GLU A 213 -0.13 13.96 -4.74
CA GLU A 213 0.83 13.27 -5.61
C GLU A 213 1.94 12.62 -4.79
N ALA A 214 2.38 13.27 -3.72
CA ALA A 214 3.36 12.70 -2.79
C ALA A 214 2.81 11.44 -2.11
N THR A 215 1.54 11.45 -1.68
CA THR A 215 0.90 10.27 -1.09
C THR A 215 0.71 9.14 -2.11
N ALA A 216 0.38 9.46 -3.35
CA ALA A 216 0.34 8.48 -4.45
C ALA A 216 1.72 7.86 -4.72
N MET A 217 2.77 8.68 -4.72
CA MET A 217 4.15 8.21 -4.85
C MET A 217 4.57 7.33 -3.66
N ALA A 218 4.21 7.71 -2.44
CA ALA A 218 4.47 6.93 -1.24
C ALA A 218 3.79 5.55 -1.30
N GLY A 219 2.51 5.52 -1.73
CA GLY A 219 1.81 4.27 -1.99
C GLY A 219 2.51 3.40 -3.03
N TYR A 220 2.94 3.99 -4.15
CA TYR A 220 3.69 3.27 -5.18
C TYR A 220 5.02 2.70 -4.67
N ILE A 221 5.79 3.45 -3.89
CA ILE A 221 7.04 2.97 -3.28
C ILE A 221 6.73 1.80 -2.34
N CYS A 222 5.75 1.95 -1.46
CA CYS A 222 5.37 0.90 -0.52
C CYS A 222 4.92 -0.39 -1.24
N ASP A 223 4.04 -0.28 -2.23
CA ASP A 223 3.57 -1.43 -2.99
C ASP A 223 4.73 -2.11 -3.74
N SER A 224 5.61 -1.31 -4.36
CA SER A 224 6.75 -1.80 -5.15
C SER A 224 7.78 -2.54 -4.30
N TYR A 225 8.11 -1.99 -3.14
CA TYR A 225 9.12 -2.58 -2.26
C TYR A 225 8.54 -3.60 -1.27
N GLY A 226 7.21 -3.64 -1.13
CA GLY A 226 6.50 -4.49 -0.19
C GLY A 226 6.60 -3.99 1.25
N LEU A 227 6.28 -2.72 1.49
CA LEU A 227 6.22 -2.08 2.81
C LEU A 227 4.78 -1.76 3.22
N ASP A 228 4.50 -1.87 4.51
CA ASP A 228 3.22 -1.49 5.11
C ASP A 228 3.10 0.04 5.12
N THR A 229 2.13 0.59 4.40
CA THR A 229 1.95 2.05 4.30
C THR A 229 1.67 2.69 5.66
N ILE A 230 0.95 2.00 6.55
CA ILE A 230 0.62 2.51 7.88
C ILE A 230 1.87 2.63 8.73
N SER A 231 2.63 1.54 8.84
CA SER A 231 3.87 1.53 9.63
C SER A 231 4.92 2.45 9.03
N ALA A 232 5.05 2.49 7.69
CA ALA A 232 5.99 3.35 6.99
C ALA A 232 5.69 4.85 7.18
N GLY A 233 4.42 5.27 7.05
CA GLY A 233 4.04 6.66 7.33
C GLY A 233 4.18 7.03 8.80
N SER A 234 3.84 6.10 9.71
CA SER A 234 3.98 6.32 11.16
C SER A 234 5.44 6.52 11.58
N ILE A 235 6.38 5.74 11.03
CA ILE A 235 7.80 5.92 11.37
C ILE A 235 8.41 7.18 10.75
N ILE A 236 7.93 7.60 9.58
CA ILE A 236 8.35 8.90 9.03
C ILE A 236 7.85 10.03 9.93
N ALA A 237 6.60 9.98 10.38
CA ALA A 237 6.06 10.98 11.30
C ALA A 237 6.80 10.98 12.63
N PHE A 238 7.15 9.81 13.18
CA PHE A 238 8.01 9.70 14.35
C PHE A 238 9.38 10.34 14.12
N ALA A 239 10.00 10.09 12.96
CA ALA A 239 11.28 10.71 12.62
C ALA A 239 11.15 12.25 12.45
N MET A 240 10.03 12.75 11.93
CA MET A 240 9.74 14.19 11.86
C MET A 240 9.62 14.80 13.27
N GLU A 241 8.99 14.10 14.21
CA GLU A 241 8.89 14.53 15.61
C GLU A 241 10.27 14.53 16.28
N CYS A 242 11.07 13.48 16.09
CA CYS A 242 12.45 13.44 16.58
C CYS A 242 13.28 14.60 16.02
N TYR A 243 13.06 14.98 14.76
CA TYR A 243 13.73 16.11 14.12
C TYR A 243 13.26 17.46 14.71
N GLU A 244 11.95 17.65 14.92
CA GLU A 244 11.38 18.84 15.58
C GLU A 244 11.97 19.04 16.99
N HIS A 245 12.19 17.95 17.73
CA HIS A 245 12.78 17.97 19.08
C HIS A 245 14.31 17.93 19.11
N GLY A 246 14.99 17.92 17.95
CA GLY A 246 16.45 17.91 17.87
C GLY A 246 17.12 16.61 18.35
N ILE A 247 16.35 15.52 18.45
CA ILE A 247 16.87 14.16 18.75
C ILE A 247 17.67 13.65 17.55
N ILE A 248 17.19 13.95 16.34
CA ILE A 248 17.92 13.72 15.09
C ILE A 248 18.07 15.03 14.35
N THR A 249 19.10 15.12 13.51
CA THR A 249 19.47 16.34 12.80
C THR A 249 19.72 16.06 11.32
N LYS A 250 19.93 17.13 10.56
CA LYS A 250 20.31 17.05 9.14
C LYS A 250 21.59 16.25 8.89
N ALA A 251 22.47 16.14 9.89
CA ALA A 251 23.69 15.34 9.80
C ALA A 251 23.38 13.83 9.82
N ASP A 252 22.37 13.42 10.58
CA ASP A 252 21.95 12.01 10.69
C ASP A 252 21.21 11.55 9.43
N THR A 253 20.48 12.46 8.79
CA THR A 253 19.54 12.17 7.69
C THR A 253 20.12 12.41 6.28
N ASP A 254 21.45 12.42 6.14
CA ASP A 254 22.15 12.71 4.87
C ASP A 254 21.70 14.02 4.21
N GLY A 255 21.37 15.05 4.99
CA GLY A 255 20.90 16.33 4.47
C GLY A 255 19.37 16.47 4.33
N ILE A 256 18.58 15.43 4.62
CA ILE A 256 17.13 15.46 4.48
C ILE A 256 16.49 16.16 5.68
N GLU A 257 15.82 17.29 5.45
CA GLU A 257 15.16 18.07 6.50
C GLU A 257 13.76 17.51 6.78
N LEU A 258 13.65 16.62 7.77
CA LEU A 258 12.41 15.95 8.19
C LEU A 258 11.48 16.88 9.00
N THR A 259 11.16 18.05 8.45
CA THR A 259 10.19 18.97 9.05
C THR A 259 8.76 18.56 8.69
N TRP A 260 7.80 18.83 9.58
CA TRP A 260 6.38 18.60 9.33
C TRP A 260 5.89 19.21 8.01
N GLY A 261 5.06 18.48 7.27
CA GLY A 261 4.51 18.90 5.97
C GLY A 261 5.51 18.90 4.81
N ASN A 262 6.78 18.57 5.04
CA ASN A 262 7.78 18.47 3.98
C ASN A 262 7.64 17.15 3.20
N HIS A 263 6.70 17.14 2.25
CA HIS A 263 6.41 15.98 1.41
C HIS A 263 7.61 15.48 0.58
N ARG A 264 8.55 16.37 0.23
CA ARG A 264 9.80 15.99 -0.46
C ARG A 264 10.71 15.17 0.45
N ALA A 265 10.92 15.64 1.68
CA ALA A 265 11.70 14.93 2.67
C ALA A 265 11.05 13.59 3.05
N MET A 266 9.72 13.56 3.19
CA MET A 266 8.94 12.34 3.43
C MET A 266 9.19 11.28 2.35
N VAL A 267 9.00 11.63 1.07
CA VAL A 267 9.19 10.68 -0.03
C VAL A 267 10.66 10.25 -0.15
N ALA A 268 11.60 11.18 -0.02
CA ALA A 268 13.04 10.86 -0.08
C ALA A 268 13.47 9.90 1.04
N MET A 269 12.98 10.11 2.27
CA MET A 269 13.28 9.22 3.39
C MET A 269 12.61 7.86 3.22
N LEU A 270 11.36 7.81 2.73
CA LEU A 270 10.68 6.55 2.42
C LEU A 270 11.45 5.71 1.39
N GLU A 271 12.01 6.35 0.35
CA GLU A 271 12.85 5.66 -0.61
C GLU A 271 14.11 5.07 0.03
N LYS A 272 14.78 5.82 0.90
CA LYS A 272 15.93 5.33 1.66
C LYS A 272 15.55 4.18 2.60
N MET A 273 14.39 4.24 3.23
CA MET A 273 13.84 3.14 4.04
C MET A 273 13.63 1.88 3.21
N ALA A 274 12.96 2.02 2.07
CA ALA A 274 12.67 0.91 1.16
C ALA A 274 13.95 0.25 0.63
N ARG A 275 15.02 1.03 0.48
CA ARG A 275 16.35 0.54 0.08
C ARG A 275 17.26 0.16 1.25
N ARG A 276 16.88 0.44 2.50
CA ARG A 276 17.76 0.33 3.69
C ARG A 276 19.10 1.06 3.49
N GLU A 277 19.03 2.35 3.19
CA GLU A 277 20.21 3.18 2.91
C GLU A 277 20.36 4.31 3.92
N GLY A 278 21.56 4.45 4.50
CA GLY A 278 21.85 5.49 5.50
C GLY A 278 20.86 5.43 6.66
N PHE A 279 20.32 6.59 7.05
CA PHE A 279 19.29 6.69 8.09
C PHE A 279 18.02 5.87 7.82
N GLY A 280 17.73 5.58 6.55
CA GLY A 280 16.59 4.77 6.17
C GLY A 280 16.67 3.33 6.70
N ASP A 281 17.87 2.78 6.92
CA ASP A 281 18.01 1.43 7.49
C ASP A 281 17.57 1.38 8.96
N ILE A 282 17.86 2.42 9.75
CA ILE A 282 17.40 2.55 11.14
C ILE A 282 15.86 2.55 11.18
N LEU A 283 15.23 3.22 10.22
CA LEU A 283 13.78 3.36 10.17
C LEU A 283 13.05 2.16 9.54
N ALA A 284 13.76 1.23 8.89
CA ALA A 284 13.13 0.21 8.05
C ALA A 284 12.40 -0.91 8.83
N ASP A 285 12.53 -0.95 10.16
CA ASP A 285 11.94 -2.00 11.02
C ASP A 285 10.83 -1.49 11.97
N GLY A 286 10.41 -0.23 11.80
CA GLY A 286 9.28 0.35 12.53
C GLY A 286 9.65 1.00 13.86
N VAL A 287 8.72 1.79 14.41
CA VAL A 287 8.96 2.77 15.49
C VAL A 287 9.52 2.16 16.78
N LYS A 288 9.22 0.89 17.06
CA LYS A 288 9.73 0.24 18.27
C LYS A 288 11.23 -0.07 18.20
N VAL A 289 11.75 -0.28 16.98
CA VAL A 289 13.15 -0.67 16.76
C VAL A 289 14.03 0.56 16.58
N ALA A 290 13.53 1.56 15.86
CA ALA A 290 14.17 2.87 15.69
C ALA A 290 14.24 3.64 17.02
#